data_AF-A0AAN6GZX4-F1
#
_entry.id   AF-A0AAN6GZX4-F1
#
_cell.length_a   1.000
_cell.length_b   1.000
_cell.length_c   1.000
_cell.angle_alpha   90.00
_cell.angle_beta   90.00
_cell.angle_gamma   90.00
#
_symmetry.space_group_name_H-M   'P 1'
#
loop_
_entity.id
_entity.type
_entity.pdbx_description
1 polymer ?
#
loop_
_entity_poly.entity_id
_entity_poly.type
_entity_poly.pdbx_seq_one_letter_code
_entity_poly.pdbx_strand_id
1 'polypeptide(L)'
;MGKRKAGSEVAPQSKTKMDIDQQDESDSDDTASLLNVDFEYFDPQPAIDFHGLKTLLRQLLDIDAQLFDLSALADLILSQPTLGSTVKCDGNESDPYAFLTVLNLRQHREIPVVKDLTRYLLSKAGGMDSMKGLKSLLDGDSEAQVGLILTERFINMPHATVPPMYNMLQEEIRWAIDDGEPYNFTHYLVVSKTYREVVSQLDIEVEEGQMAPPPKKAKAKKGSGASAEEEVFYFHPEDEVLQKHAVGFWGYDYTKQSDEGASDSKRAFQDVGVKPQGHIILIEAKQFEDAVKAVGKYLGTGE
;
A
#
# COMPACT_ATOMS: atom_id res chain seq x y z
N MET A 1 42.86 17.06 -22.93
CA MET A 1 41.76 18.00 -23.20
C MET A 1 40.97 17.49 -24.39
N GLY A 2 39.67 17.26 -24.23
CA GLY A 2 38.74 16.85 -25.29
C GLY A 2 37.40 16.51 -24.63
N LYS A 3 36.38 17.32 -24.90
CA LYS A 3 35.13 17.45 -24.14
C LYS A 3 34.11 16.31 -24.39
N ARG A 4 33.26 16.12 -23.38
CA ARG A 4 32.10 15.20 -23.22
C ARG A 4 31.01 15.37 -24.29
N LYS A 5 30.17 14.33 -24.48
CA LYS A 5 28.72 14.45 -24.59
C LYS A 5 28.01 13.29 -23.89
N ALA A 6 27.17 13.64 -22.93
CA ALA A 6 26.19 12.80 -22.26
C ALA A 6 24.90 12.78 -23.10
N GLY A 7 24.24 11.63 -23.17
CA GLY A 7 22.85 11.50 -23.59
C GLY A 7 22.07 10.99 -22.39
N SER A 8 21.40 11.89 -21.68
CA SER A 8 20.31 11.58 -20.77
C SER A 8 19.03 11.62 -21.59
N GLU A 9 18.54 10.46 -22.01
CA GLU A 9 17.17 10.34 -22.51
C GLU A 9 16.24 10.26 -21.30
N VAL A 10 15.45 11.31 -21.12
CA VAL A 10 14.40 11.41 -20.10
C VAL A 10 13.21 10.61 -20.63
N ALA A 11 12.79 9.60 -19.88
CA ALA A 11 11.61 8.78 -20.18
C ALA A 11 10.31 9.63 -20.15
N PRO A 12 9.25 9.23 -20.88
CA PRO A 12 8.08 10.08 -21.08
C PRO A 12 7.20 10.16 -19.82
N GLN A 13 6.88 11.39 -19.41
CA GLN A 13 5.91 11.70 -18.35
C GLN A 13 4.50 11.28 -18.79
N SER A 14 3.85 10.37 -18.06
CA SER A 14 2.43 10.05 -18.27
C SER A 14 1.54 10.98 -17.42
N LYS A 15 0.50 11.56 -18.01
CA LYS A 15 -0.44 12.48 -17.35
C LYS A 15 -1.86 11.92 -17.39
N THR A 16 -2.54 11.87 -16.26
CA THR A 16 -3.97 11.52 -16.17
C THR A 16 -4.74 12.77 -15.73
N LYS A 17 -5.72 13.20 -16.53
CA LYS A 17 -6.62 14.33 -16.22
C LYS A 17 -8.00 13.82 -15.83
N MET A 18 -8.61 14.39 -14.80
CA MET A 18 -9.98 14.11 -14.38
C MET A 18 -10.74 15.45 -14.25
N ASP A 19 -11.79 15.65 -15.04
CA ASP A 19 -12.70 16.80 -14.92
C ASP A 19 -13.88 16.43 -13.99
N ILE A 20 -14.09 17.21 -12.92
CA ILE A 20 -15.23 17.04 -12.00
C ILE A 20 -16.29 18.06 -12.39
N ASP A 21 -17.39 17.59 -13.00
CA ASP A 21 -18.50 18.45 -13.44
C ASP A 21 -19.59 18.50 -12.36
N GLN A 22 -19.74 19.66 -11.69
CA GLN A 22 -20.89 19.96 -10.83
C GLN A 22 -21.82 20.91 -11.59
N GLN A 23 -22.98 20.40 -12.01
CA GLN A 23 -24.08 21.23 -12.50
C GLN A 23 -24.84 21.82 -11.32
N ASP A 24 -24.74 23.13 -11.13
CA ASP A 24 -25.81 23.92 -10.52
C ASP A 24 -25.83 25.33 -11.14
N GLU A 25 -26.92 25.62 -11.86
CA GLU A 25 -27.26 26.96 -12.35
C GLU A 25 -27.75 27.82 -11.18
N SER A 26 -26.93 28.75 -10.68
CA SER A 26 -27.43 30.07 -10.24
C SER A 26 -26.30 31.09 -10.09
N ASP A 27 -26.53 32.21 -10.77
CA ASP A 27 -25.72 33.41 -10.87
C ASP A 27 -25.47 34.08 -9.49
N SER A 28 -24.25 33.95 -8.96
CA SER A 28 -23.71 34.83 -7.92
C SER A 28 -22.17 34.80 -7.98
N ASP A 29 -21.57 35.98 -7.95
CA ASP A 29 -20.17 36.33 -8.13
C ASP A 29 -19.25 35.82 -6.98
N ASP A 30 -19.20 34.50 -6.79
CA ASP A 30 -18.18 33.78 -6.03
C ASP A 30 -17.54 32.77 -6.98
N THR A 31 -16.48 33.19 -7.67
CA THR A 31 -15.61 32.26 -8.38
C THR A 31 -14.93 31.38 -7.34
N ALA A 32 -15.59 30.31 -6.92
CA ALA A 32 -14.96 29.15 -6.34
C ALA A 32 -13.88 28.74 -7.33
N SER A 33 -12.64 29.19 -7.09
CA SER A 33 -11.49 28.90 -7.94
C SER A 33 -11.45 27.39 -8.12
N LEU A 34 -11.80 26.91 -9.31
CA LEU A 34 -11.73 25.50 -9.68
C LEU A 34 -10.30 25.05 -9.40
N LEU A 35 -10.11 24.28 -8.34
CA LEU A 35 -8.80 23.78 -7.93
C LEU A 35 -8.49 22.59 -8.83
N ASN A 36 -7.74 22.81 -9.91
CA ASN A 36 -7.27 21.72 -10.75
C ASN A 36 -6.15 20.97 -10.01
N VAL A 37 -6.40 19.72 -9.66
CA VAL A 37 -5.39 18.84 -9.05
C VAL A 37 -4.91 17.87 -10.11
N ASP A 38 -3.66 18.03 -10.56
CA ASP A 38 -3.02 17.10 -11.48
C ASP A 38 -2.24 16.05 -10.67
N PHE A 39 -2.40 14.77 -11.00
CA PHE A 39 -1.61 13.68 -10.42
C PHE A 39 -0.45 13.36 -11.36
N GLU A 40 0.76 13.71 -10.95
CA GLU A 40 1.97 13.49 -11.72
C GLU A 40 2.79 12.35 -11.10
N TYR A 41 3.34 11.50 -11.98
CA TYR A 41 4.16 10.36 -11.58
C TYR A 41 5.64 10.68 -11.80
N PHE A 42 6.45 10.41 -10.79
CA PHE A 42 7.89 10.65 -10.81
C PHE A 42 8.64 9.44 -10.27
N ASP A 43 9.84 9.21 -10.81
CA ASP A 43 10.83 8.31 -10.24
C ASP A 43 11.16 8.73 -8.79
N PRO A 44 11.46 7.79 -7.87
CA PRO A 44 11.91 8.12 -6.53
C PRO A 44 13.15 9.04 -6.53
N GLN A 45 13.05 10.19 -5.89
CA GLN A 45 14.07 11.24 -5.88
C GLN A 45 14.75 11.36 -4.51
N PRO A 46 16.02 10.93 -4.37
CA PRO A 46 16.72 10.95 -3.08
C PRO A 46 16.83 12.33 -2.44
N ALA A 47 16.88 13.39 -3.26
CA ALA A 47 17.03 14.76 -2.79
C ALA A 47 15.74 15.35 -2.21
N ILE A 48 14.58 14.75 -2.48
CA ILE A 48 13.26 15.33 -2.21
C ILE A 48 12.42 14.37 -1.36
N ASP A 49 12.31 13.09 -1.76
CA ASP A 49 11.25 12.19 -1.29
C ASP A 49 11.52 11.51 0.04
N PHE A 50 12.72 11.66 0.61
CA PHE A 50 13.13 10.94 1.82
C PHE A 50 12.14 11.11 2.98
N HIS A 51 11.64 12.33 3.20
CA HIS A 51 10.72 12.58 4.31
C HIS A 51 9.31 12.05 4.03
N GLY A 52 8.75 12.33 2.85
CA GLY A 52 7.46 11.80 2.44
C GLY A 52 7.41 10.27 2.43
N LEU A 53 8.42 9.61 1.84
CA LEU A 53 8.53 8.14 1.85
C LEU A 53 8.58 7.57 3.26
N LYS A 54 9.36 8.17 4.16
CA LYS A 54 9.43 7.72 5.56
C LYS A 54 8.08 7.84 6.27
N THR A 55 7.28 8.86 5.92
CA THR A 55 5.93 9.05 6.46
C THR A 55 4.96 8.00 5.92
N LEU A 56 5.00 7.73 4.61
CA LEU A 56 4.19 6.67 3.99
C LEU A 56 4.58 5.27 4.50
N LEU A 57 5.87 4.97 4.66
CA LEU A 57 6.33 3.71 5.26
C LEU A 57 5.86 3.55 6.71
N ARG A 58 5.84 4.65 7.49
CA ARG A 58 5.28 4.64 8.84
C ARG A 58 3.78 4.34 8.82
N GLN A 59 3.07 4.89 7.84
CA GLN A 59 1.65 4.58 7.65
C GLN A 59 1.44 3.11 7.26
N LEU A 60 2.26 2.54 6.38
CA LEU A 60 2.17 1.15 5.92
C LEU A 60 2.37 0.13 7.04
N LEU A 61 3.36 0.34 7.90
CA LEU A 61 3.71 -0.57 9.00
C LEU A 61 2.97 -0.25 10.30
N ASP A 62 2.17 0.82 10.31
CA ASP A 62 1.39 1.34 11.43
C ASP A 62 2.17 1.35 12.76
N ILE A 63 1.63 0.77 13.82
CA ILE A 63 2.20 0.80 15.16
C ILE A 63 3.50 0.01 15.27
N ASP A 64 3.73 -0.92 14.35
CA ASP A 64 4.96 -1.70 14.25
C ASP A 64 6.05 -0.98 13.47
N ALA A 65 5.77 0.18 12.86
CA ALA A 65 6.78 0.97 12.15
C ALA A 65 8.02 1.31 13.01
N GLN A 66 7.84 1.46 14.33
CA GLN A 66 8.91 1.69 15.32
C GLN A 66 9.79 0.45 15.59
N LEU A 67 9.45 -0.72 15.05
CA LEU A 67 10.33 -1.90 15.09
C LEU A 67 11.42 -1.85 14.02
N PHE A 68 11.31 -0.95 13.05
CA PHE A 68 12.19 -0.89 11.89
C PHE A 68 12.93 0.45 11.80
N ASP A 69 14.13 0.42 11.24
CA ASP A 69 14.82 1.63 10.82
C ASP A 69 14.22 2.13 9.49
N LEU A 70 13.17 2.94 9.60
CA LEU A 70 12.50 3.52 8.43
C LEU A 70 13.39 4.48 7.64
N SER A 71 14.43 5.06 8.26
CA SER A 71 15.40 5.89 7.52
C SER A 71 16.18 5.01 6.57
N ALA A 72 16.74 3.90 7.08
CA ALA A 72 17.48 2.95 6.26
C ALA A 72 16.62 2.31 5.16
N LEU A 73 15.33 2.06 5.44
CA LEU A 73 14.39 1.56 4.43
C LEU A 73 14.11 2.60 3.34
N ALA A 74 13.89 3.85 3.72
CA ALA A 74 13.69 4.93 2.76
C ALA A 74 14.95 5.16 1.90
N ASP A 75 16.14 5.20 2.51
CA ASP A 75 17.41 5.30 1.78
C ASP A 75 17.61 4.13 0.81
N LEU A 76 17.22 2.91 1.20
CA LEU A 76 17.29 1.74 0.34
C LEU A 76 16.37 1.88 -0.88
N ILE A 77 15.11 2.28 -0.68
CA ILE A 77 14.15 2.53 -1.77
C ILE A 77 14.69 3.63 -2.71
N LEU A 78 15.25 4.70 -2.14
CA LEU A 78 15.83 5.80 -2.91
C LEU A 78 17.13 5.44 -3.63
N SER A 79 17.82 4.39 -3.20
CA SER A 79 19.04 3.91 -3.87
C SER A 79 18.77 3.18 -5.20
N GLN A 80 17.51 2.87 -5.50
CA GLN A 80 17.05 2.25 -6.75
C GLN A 80 16.12 3.20 -7.53
N PRO A 81 16.62 4.36 -8.03
CA PRO A 81 15.77 5.41 -8.59
C PRO A 81 14.97 4.98 -9.82
N THR A 82 15.35 3.90 -10.50
CA THR A 82 14.66 3.39 -11.68
C THR A 82 13.56 2.35 -11.37
N LEU A 83 13.32 2.05 -10.08
CA LEU A 83 12.38 1.02 -9.66
C LEU A 83 11.38 1.52 -8.63
N GLY A 84 10.19 1.82 -9.13
CA GLY A 84 9.07 2.36 -8.41
C GLY A 84 8.67 3.74 -8.92
N SER A 85 7.52 4.19 -8.45
CA SER A 85 6.97 5.49 -8.78
C SER A 85 6.42 6.18 -7.54
N THR A 86 6.47 7.50 -7.56
CA THR A 86 5.85 8.40 -6.59
C THR A 86 4.78 9.24 -7.27
N VAL A 87 3.71 9.58 -6.56
CA VAL A 87 2.66 10.48 -7.06
C VAL A 87 2.71 11.79 -6.30
N LYS A 88 2.81 12.90 -7.02
CA LYS A 88 2.87 14.26 -6.49
C LYS A 88 1.81 15.13 -7.13
N CYS A 89 1.23 16.04 -6.34
CA CYS A 89 0.18 16.97 -6.79
C CYS A 89 0.66 18.43 -6.87
N ASP A 90 1.66 18.79 -6.06
CA ASP A 90 2.14 20.17 -5.92
C ASP A 90 3.49 20.38 -6.65
N GLY A 91 3.69 19.65 -7.74
CA GLY A 91 4.90 19.67 -8.56
C GLY A 91 6.03 18.76 -8.04
N ASN A 92 7.10 18.67 -8.83
CA ASN A 92 8.19 17.70 -8.62
C ASN A 92 8.97 17.90 -7.30
N GLU A 93 9.03 19.12 -6.77
CA GLU A 93 9.75 19.43 -5.52
C GLU A 93 8.92 19.18 -4.25
N SER A 94 7.66 18.74 -4.41
CA SER A 94 6.77 18.42 -3.29
C SER A 94 6.99 17.00 -2.76
N ASP A 95 6.52 16.76 -1.53
CA ASP A 95 6.50 15.42 -0.94
C ASP A 95 5.51 14.50 -1.70
N PRO A 96 5.83 13.21 -1.84
CA PRO A 96 4.92 12.25 -2.46
C PRO A 96 3.68 11.97 -1.59
N TYR A 97 2.53 11.88 -2.25
CA TYR A 97 1.24 11.49 -1.67
C TYR A 97 0.97 9.98 -1.77
N ALA A 98 1.65 9.31 -2.70
CA ALA A 98 1.64 7.87 -2.87
C ALA A 98 3.01 7.39 -3.35
N PHE A 99 3.34 6.13 -3.02
CA PHE A 99 4.50 5.46 -3.59
C PHE A 99 4.21 3.98 -3.86
N LEU A 100 4.93 3.42 -4.81
CA LEU A 100 4.95 1.99 -5.10
C LEU A 100 6.36 1.63 -5.56
N THR A 101 6.95 0.59 -4.97
CA THR A 101 8.29 0.13 -5.32
C THR A 101 8.43 -1.36 -5.07
N VAL A 102 9.48 -1.98 -5.63
CA VAL A 102 9.81 -3.39 -5.41
C VAL A 102 11.26 -3.51 -4.92
N LEU A 103 11.49 -4.25 -3.84
CA LEU A 103 12.82 -4.54 -3.32
C LEU A 103 13.16 -6.01 -3.54
N ASN A 104 14.35 -6.31 -4.05
CA ASN A 104 14.82 -7.69 -4.09
C ASN A 104 15.31 -8.15 -2.72
N LEU A 105 14.54 -9.02 -2.05
CA LEU A 105 14.87 -9.54 -0.72
C LEU A 105 16.15 -10.37 -0.71
N ARG A 106 16.47 -11.08 -1.80
CA ARG A 106 17.70 -11.88 -1.92
C ARG A 106 18.92 -10.97 -2.07
N GLN A 107 18.84 -9.96 -2.93
CA GLN A 107 19.93 -9.02 -3.19
C GLN A 107 20.26 -8.21 -1.93
N HIS A 108 19.23 -7.74 -1.23
CA HIS A 108 19.39 -6.88 -0.06
C HIS A 108 19.39 -7.64 1.27
N ARG A 109 19.49 -8.98 1.25
CA ARG A 109 19.39 -9.83 2.44
C ARG A 109 20.41 -9.52 3.53
N GLU A 110 21.53 -8.87 3.19
CA GLU A 110 22.57 -8.51 4.16
C GLU A 110 22.29 -7.18 4.88
N ILE A 111 21.38 -6.36 4.35
CA ILE A 111 21.01 -5.06 4.92
C ILE A 111 20.18 -5.29 6.19
N PRO A 112 20.52 -4.67 7.34
CA PRO A 112 19.83 -4.91 8.61
C PRO A 112 18.32 -4.74 8.55
N VAL A 113 17.82 -3.64 7.95
CA VAL A 113 16.37 -3.39 7.86
C VAL A 113 15.64 -4.45 7.05
N VAL A 114 16.27 -5.01 6.01
CA VAL A 114 15.70 -6.09 5.19
C VAL A 114 15.69 -7.41 5.96
N LYS A 115 16.73 -7.69 6.76
CA LYS A 115 16.74 -8.85 7.67
C LYS A 115 15.61 -8.77 8.69
N ASP A 116 15.40 -7.60 9.28
CA ASP A 116 14.38 -7.39 10.29
C ASP A 116 12.97 -7.45 9.68
N LEU A 117 12.75 -6.85 8.50
CA LEU A 117 11.51 -7.01 7.72
C LEU A 117 11.25 -8.47 7.37
N THR A 118 12.23 -9.19 6.85
CA THR A 118 12.10 -10.61 6.48
C THR A 118 11.73 -11.46 7.70
N ARG A 119 12.41 -11.26 8.83
CA ARG A 119 12.11 -11.96 10.09
C ARG A 119 10.70 -11.63 10.57
N TYR A 120 10.31 -10.37 10.50
CA TYR A 120 8.99 -9.91 10.89
C TYR A 120 7.90 -10.56 10.02
N LEU A 121 8.00 -10.49 8.70
CA LEU A 121 7.05 -11.08 7.77
C LEU A 121 6.94 -12.60 7.95
N LEU A 122 8.05 -13.29 8.23
CA LEU A 122 8.04 -14.71 8.58
C LEU A 122 7.33 -14.99 9.92
N SER A 123 7.50 -14.14 10.93
CA SER A 123 6.80 -14.27 12.21
C SER A 123 5.29 -14.01 12.10
N LYS A 124 4.90 -13.23 11.08
CA LYS A 124 3.52 -12.87 10.77
C LYS A 124 2.89 -13.75 9.69
N ALA A 125 3.66 -14.68 9.11
CA ALA A 125 3.13 -15.66 8.18
C ALA A 125 1.96 -16.40 8.85
N GLY A 126 0.84 -16.52 8.14
CA GLY A 126 -0.38 -17.17 8.64
C GLY A 126 -0.16 -18.64 9.03
N GLY A 127 -1.25 -19.40 9.18
CA GLY A 127 -1.21 -20.81 9.64
C GLY A 127 -0.11 -21.69 9.01
N MET A 128 0.16 -22.83 9.66
CA MET A 128 1.34 -23.69 9.42
C MET A 128 1.75 -23.92 7.96
N ASP A 129 0.80 -23.97 7.02
CA ASP A 129 1.09 -24.25 5.61
C ASP A 129 1.53 -23.01 4.80
N SER A 130 0.91 -21.84 5.01
CA SER A 130 1.37 -20.57 4.42
C SER A 130 2.73 -20.17 4.97
N MET A 131 2.98 -20.42 6.26
CA MET A 131 4.29 -20.22 6.89
C MET A 131 5.36 -21.13 6.28
N LYS A 132 5.07 -22.41 5.98
CA LYS A 132 6.03 -23.30 5.33
C LYS A 132 6.39 -22.80 3.93
N GLY A 133 5.39 -22.39 3.15
CA GLY A 133 5.58 -21.84 1.80
C GLY A 133 6.48 -20.61 1.82
N LEU A 134 6.11 -19.59 2.61
CA LEU A 134 6.91 -18.35 2.70
C LEU A 134 8.31 -18.61 3.26
N LYS A 135 8.43 -19.46 4.29
CA LYS A 135 9.73 -19.82 4.86
C LYS A 135 10.62 -20.51 3.84
N SER A 136 10.08 -21.39 2.99
CA SER A 136 10.86 -22.05 1.94
C SER A 136 11.34 -21.09 0.85
N LEU A 137 10.60 -20.01 0.60
CA LEU A 137 10.98 -18.98 -0.37
C LEU A 137 12.01 -18.00 0.18
N LEU A 138 11.92 -17.67 1.48
CA LEU A 138 12.79 -16.69 2.12
C LEU A 138 14.00 -17.32 2.84
N ASP A 139 14.17 -18.64 2.77
CA ASP A 139 15.32 -19.32 3.37
C ASP A 139 16.64 -18.93 2.67
N GLY A 140 17.73 -18.95 3.43
CA GLY A 140 19.06 -18.56 2.93
C GLY A 140 19.59 -19.44 1.81
N ASP A 141 19.13 -20.68 1.74
CA ASP A 141 19.50 -21.67 0.72
C ASP A 141 18.54 -21.70 -0.47
N SER A 142 17.48 -20.88 -0.45
CA SER A 142 16.53 -20.80 -1.55
C SER A 142 17.11 -20.02 -2.73
N GLU A 143 16.93 -20.55 -3.93
CA GLU A 143 17.20 -19.86 -5.19
C GLU A 143 16.04 -18.94 -5.62
N ALA A 144 14.97 -18.86 -4.81
CA ALA A 144 13.83 -18.01 -5.09
C ALA A 144 14.24 -16.53 -5.02
N GLN A 145 13.96 -15.80 -6.11
CA GLN A 145 14.03 -14.35 -6.16
C GLN A 145 12.67 -13.80 -5.75
N VAL A 146 12.57 -13.20 -4.56
CA VAL A 146 11.32 -12.63 -4.04
C VAL A 146 11.39 -11.11 -4.09
N GLY A 147 10.46 -10.51 -4.85
CA GLY A 147 10.27 -9.06 -4.91
C GLY A 147 9.30 -8.60 -3.83
N LEU A 148 9.78 -7.86 -2.84
CA LEU A 148 8.94 -7.24 -1.83
C LEU A 148 8.34 -5.95 -2.40
N ILE A 149 7.04 -5.96 -2.69
CA ILE A 149 6.31 -4.77 -3.13
C ILE A 149 5.85 -4.01 -1.88
N LEU A 150 6.27 -2.75 -1.82
CA LEU A 150 5.83 -1.79 -0.81
C LEU A 150 5.03 -0.71 -1.51
N THR A 151 3.79 -0.51 -1.06
CA THR A 151 2.92 0.52 -1.60
C THR A 151 2.05 1.12 -0.50
N GLU A 152 1.88 2.44 -0.55
CA GLU A 152 1.01 3.18 0.37
C GLU A 152 0.63 4.50 -0.28
N ARG A 153 -0.53 5.03 0.09
CA ARG A 153 -1.00 6.35 -0.32
C ARG A 153 -1.82 6.99 0.79
N PHE A 154 -1.99 8.30 0.75
CA PHE A 154 -2.97 8.93 1.61
C PHE A 154 -4.38 8.44 1.29
N ILE A 155 -5.24 8.36 2.31
CA ILE A 155 -6.60 7.80 2.19
C ILE A 155 -7.50 8.57 1.22
N ASN A 156 -7.18 9.85 0.97
CA ASN A 156 -7.87 10.73 0.04
C ASN A 156 -7.34 10.63 -1.41
N MET A 157 -6.28 9.86 -1.66
CA MET A 157 -5.76 9.66 -3.01
C MET A 157 -6.71 8.77 -3.82
N PRO A 158 -7.11 9.19 -5.03
CA PRO A 158 -8.05 8.44 -5.85
C PRO A 158 -7.45 7.10 -6.29
N HIS A 159 -8.26 6.05 -6.27
CA HIS A 159 -7.81 4.70 -6.65
C HIS A 159 -7.37 4.59 -8.12
N ALA A 160 -7.82 5.51 -8.97
CA ALA A 160 -7.43 5.59 -10.38
C ALA A 160 -5.92 5.81 -10.60
N THR A 161 -5.17 6.26 -9.58
CA THR A 161 -3.70 6.38 -9.69
C THR A 161 -2.97 5.04 -9.58
N VAL A 162 -3.62 4.01 -9.03
CA VAL A 162 -2.98 2.71 -8.75
C VAL A 162 -2.66 1.93 -10.02
N PRO A 163 -3.56 1.78 -11.03
CA PRO A 163 -3.23 1.01 -12.23
C PRO A 163 -2.01 1.55 -13.00
N PRO A 164 -1.87 2.87 -13.25
CA PRO A 164 -0.64 3.41 -13.82
C PRO A 164 0.63 3.05 -13.03
N MET A 165 0.59 3.14 -11.69
CA MET A 165 1.75 2.80 -10.85
C MET A 165 2.20 1.34 -11.02
N TYR A 166 1.27 0.39 -11.05
CA TYR A 166 1.60 -1.02 -11.28
C TYR A 166 2.07 -1.30 -12.72
N ASN A 167 1.50 -0.61 -13.72
CA ASN A 167 1.95 -0.75 -15.11
C ASN A 167 3.39 -0.25 -15.28
N MET A 168 3.70 0.94 -14.75
CA MET A 168 5.06 1.49 -14.77
C MET A 168 6.04 0.56 -14.05
N LEU A 169 5.69 0.03 -12.87
CA LEU A 169 6.54 -0.93 -12.16
C LEU A 169 6.84 -2.17 -13.01
N GLN A 170 5.87 -2.69 -13.76
CA GLN A 170 6.11 -3.84 -14.63
C GLN A 170 7.05 -3.53 -15.79
N GLU A 171 6.96 -2.34 -16.36
CA GLU A 171 7.87 -1.87 -17.41
C GLU A 171 9.28 -1.67 -16.86
N GLU A 172 9.41 -1.01 -15.71
CA GLU A 172 10.68 -0.77 -15.01
C GLU A 172 11.38 -2.09 -14.65
N ILE A 173 10.65 -3.07 -14.11
CA ILE A 173 11.21 -4.41 -13.82
C ILE A 173 11.72 -5.08 -15.10
N ARG A 174 10.98 -4.97 -16.22
CA ARG A 174 11.41 -5.54 -17.51
C ARG A 174 12.67 -4.86 -18.02
N TRP A 175 12.76 -3.54 -17.97
CA TRP A 175 13.95 -2.79 -18.36
C TRP A 175 15.16 -3.15 -17.49
N ALA A 176 14.98 -3.26 -16.17
CA ALA A 176 16.04 -3.68 -15.26
C ALA A 176 16.53 -5.11 -15.58
N ILE A 177 15.63 -6.04 -15.94
CA ILE A 177 16.00 -7.38 -16.38
C ILE A 177 16.79 -7.35 -17.70
N ASP A 178 16.36 -6.53 -18.67
CA ASP A 178 17.05 -6.37 -19.95
C ASP A 178 18.46 -5.78 -19.78
N ASP A 179 18.65 -4.91 -18.78
CA ASP A 179 19.95 -4.35 -18.37
C ASP A 179 20.80 -5.33 -17.54
N GLY A 180 20.30 -6.54 -17.28
CA GLY A 180 21.01 -7.60 -16.56
C GLY A 180 21.01 -7.43 -15.03
N GLU A 181 20.15 -6.57 -14.50
CA GLU A 181 19.98 -6.39 -13.06
C GLU A 181 19.22 -7.58 -12.44
N PRO A 182 19.40 -7.85 -11.14
CA PRO A 182 18.87 -9.06 -10.51
C PRO A 182 17.37 -8.96 -10.18
N TYR A 183 16.50 -8.54 -11.11
CA TYR A 183 15.05 -8.38 -10.87
C TYR A 183 14.21 -9.50 -11.50
N ASN A 184 14.84 -10.63 -11.84
CA ASN A 184 14.18 -11.85 -12.32
C ASN A 184 13.41 -12.54 -11.19
N PHE A 185 12.32 -11.94 -10.75
CA PHE A 185 11.52 -12.41 -9.63
C PHE A 185 10.76 -13.70 -9.98
N THR A 186 10.76 -14.62 -9.02
CA THR A 186 9.94 -15.84 -9.04
C THR A 186 8.60 -15.60 -8.37
N HIS A 187 8.58 -14.75 -7.34
CA HIS A 187 7.42 -14.43 -6.53
C HIS A 187 7.45 -12.94 -6.15
N TYR A 188 6.26 -12.37 -5.99
CA TYR A 188 6.04 -11.03 -5.44
C TYR A 188 5.33 -11.15 -4.10
N LEU A 189 5.84 -10.43 -3.11
CA LEU A 189 5.27 -10.33 -1.78
C LEU A 189 4.77 -8.90 -1.58
N VAL A 190 3.46 -8.69 -1.64
CA VAL A 190 2.84 -7.38 -1.45
C VAL A 190 2.52 -7.22 0.03
N VAL A 191 3.04 -6.14 0.63
CA VAL A 191 2.69 -5.73 2.00
C VAL A 191 1.63 -4.65 1.91
N SER A 192 0.51 -4.87 2.60
CA SER A 192 -0.61 -3.93 2.66
C SER A 192 -1.29 -3.99 4.04
N LYS A 193 -2.47 -3.39 4.17
CA LYS A 193 -3.25 -3.31 5.39
C LYS A 193 -4.73 -3.57 5.13
N THR A 194 -5.36 -4.15 6.13
CA THR A 194 -6.81 -4.36 6.22
C THR A 194 -7.32 -3.83 7.53
N TYR A 195 -8.63 -3.77 7.71
CA TYR A 195 -9.22 -3.45 9.00
C TYR A 195 -10.46 -4.30 9.26
N ARG A 196 -10.81 -4.43 10.53
CA ARG A 196 -12.05 -5.06 10.98
C ARG A 196 -12.88 -4.05 11.74
N GLU A 197 -14.19 -4.13 11.59
CA GLU A 197 -15.10 -3.45 12.49
C GLU A 197 -15.15 -4.21 13.82
N VAL A 198 -14.81 -3.51 14.90
CA VAL A 198 -14.98 -3.93 16.29
C VAL A 198 -16.03 -3.03 16.92
N VAL A 199 -16.89 -3.60 17.77
CA VAL A 199 -17.91 -2.82 18.48
C VAL A 199 -17.19 -1.71 19.27
N SER A 200 -17.56 -0.45 19.03
CA SER A 200 -16.92 0.68 19.69
C SER A 200 -17.11 0.58 21.21
N GLN A 201 -16.07 0.85 21.99
CA GLN A 201 -16.20 0.87 23.46
C GLN A 201 -17.07 2.06 23.93
N LEU A 202 -17.17 3.11 23.11
CA LEU A 202 -18.06 4.25 23.35
C LEU A 202 -19.55 3.86 23.33
N ASP A 203 -19.96 2.95 22.44
CA ASP A 203 -21.35 2.45 22.44
C ASP A 203 -21.69 1.65 23.71
N ILE A 204 -20.69 1.00 24.31
CA ILE A 204 -20.84 0.23 25.55
C ILE A 204 -20.97 1.16 26.77
N GLU A 205 -20.17 2.23 26.83
CA GLU A 205 -20.25 3.21 27.93
C GLU A 205 -21.56 4.03 27.91
N VAL A 206 -22.15 4.25 26.72
CA VAL A 206 -23.46 4.92 26.60
C VAL A 206 -24.60 4.00 27.08
N GLU A 207 -24.46 2.67 26.97
CA GLU A 207 -25.42 1.69 27.50
C GLU A 207 -25.41 1.57 29.03
N GLU A 208 -24.28 1.79 29.71
CA GLU A 208 -24.21 1.71 31.18
C GLU A 208 -24.74 2.97 31.91
N GLY A 209 -24.91 4.09 31.19
CA GLY A 209 -25.18 5.40 31.79
C GLY A 209 -26.62 5.92 31.82
N GLN A 210 -27.53 5.50 30.93
CA GLN A 210 -28.85 6.13 30.81
C GLN A 210 -29.99 5.14 30.45
N MET A 211 -31.00 5.07 31.33
CA MET A 211 -32.30 4.44 31.06
C MET A 211 -33.07 5.22 29.98
N ALA A 212 -33.25 4.68 28.76
CA ALA A 212 -34.47 4.76 27.92
C ALA A 212 -34.32 4.00 26.55
N PRO A 213 -35.37 3.92 25.71
CA PRO A 213 -36.24 2.77 25.38
C PRO A 213 -35.73 1.88 24.20
N PRO A 214 -36.36 0.70 23.93
CA PRO A 214 -35.77 -0.32 23.06
C PRO A 214 -35.61 0.11 21.59
N PRO A 215 -34.59 -0.42 20.87
CA PRO A 215 -34.25 0.01 19.53
C PRO A 215 -35.34 -0.37 18.52
N LYS A 216 -35.80 0.63 17.75
CA LYS A 216 -36.61 0.41 16.54
C LYS A 216 -35.73 -0.21 15.46
N LYS A 217 -35.84 -1.53 15.32
CA LYS A 217 -35.67 -2.36 14.11
C LYS A 217 -35.04 -1.63 12.88
N ALA A 218 -33.71 -1.63 12.79
CA ALA A 218 -33.06 -1.71 11.49
C ALA A 218 -33.27 -3.14 10.94
N LYS A 219 -33.74 -3.23 9.70
CA LYS A 219 -34.16 -4.48 9.07
C LYS A 219 -32.99 -5.46 8.95
N ALA A 220 -33.00 -6.46 9.81
CA ALA A 220 -32.27 -7.71 9.59
C ALA A 220 -32.67 -8.31 8.23
N LYS A 221 -31.75 -8.30 7.26
CA LYS A 221 -31.70 -9.39 6.28
C LYS A 221 -31.06 -10.58 7.00
N LYS A 222 -31.93 -11.40 7.56
CA LYS A 222 -31.60 -12.71 8.12
C LYS A 222 -31.58 -13.72 6.98
N GLY A 223 -30.41 -14.31 6.75
CA GLY A 223 -30.16 -15.45 5.86
C GLY A 223 -28.67 -15.41 5.56
N SER A 224 -27.82 -16.31 6.00
CA SER A 224 -27.96 -17.69 6.47
C SER A 224 -26.78 -17.97 7.40
N GLY A 225 -26.93 -18.92 8.34
CA GLY A 225 -25.87 -19.29 9.27
C GLY A 225 -24.59 -19.74 8.58
N ALA A 226 -23.59 -18.88 8.65
CA ALA A 226 -22.17 -19.21 8.66
C ALA A 226 -21.60 -18.51 9.91
N SER A 227 -20.57 -19.09 10.50
CA SER A 227 -19.78 -18.50 11.58
C SER A 227 -19.63 -16.98 11.39
N ALA A 228 -19.76 -16.22 12.48
CA ALA A 228 -19.35 -14.82 12.53
C ALA A 228 -17.82 -14.75 12.32
N GLU A 229 -17.38 -14.90 11.08
CA GLU A 229 -16.08 -14.47 10.63
C GLU A 229 -16.18 -12.95 10.55
N GLU A 230 -15.48 -12.26 11.45
CA GLU A 230 -15.37 -10.80 11.45
C GLU A 230 -15.04 -10.31 10.04
N GLU A 231 -15.93 -9.52 9.44
CA GLU A 231 -15.79 -9.07 8.06
C GLU A 231 -14.54 -8.19 7.94
N VAL A 232 -13.62 -8.59 7.06
CA VAL A 232 -12.36 -7.89 6.82
C VAL A 232 -12.54 -6.92 5.66
N PHE A 233 -12.22 -5.65 5.91
CA PHE A 233 -12.27 -4.58 4.93
C PHE A 233 -10.87 -4.17 4.48
N TYR A 234 -10.79 -3.56 3.29
CA TYR A 234 -9.53 -3.18 2.66
C TYR A 234 -9.35 -1.66 2.68
N PHE A 235 -8.16 -1.19 3.08
CA PHE A 235 -7.77 0.20 2.83
C PHE A 235 -7.45 0.43 1.35
N HIS A 236 -6.92 -0.61 0.71
CA HIS A 236 -6.51 -0.62 -0.69
C HIS A 236 -7.42 -1.58 -1.46
N PRO A 237 -8.45 -1.09 -2.18
CA PRO A 237 -9.38 -1.96 -2.91
C PRO A 237 -8.70 -2.86 -3.96
N GLU A 238 -7.52 -2.48 -4.47
CA GLU A 238 -6.70 -3.34 -5.33
C GLU A 238 -6.32 -4.67 -4.68
N ASP A 239 -6.18 -4.72 -3.35
CA ASP A 239 -5.78 -5.92 -2.62
C ASP A 239 -6.79 -7.05 -2.78
N GLU A 240 -8.08 -6.72 -2.89
CA GLU A 240 -9.14 -7.69 -3.11
C GLU A 240 -8.96 -8.42 -4.45
N VAL A 241 -8.42 -7.73 -5.45
CA VAL A 241 -8.16 -8.27 -6.78
C VAL A 241 -6.83 -9.02 -6.81
N LEU A 242 -5.80 -8.48 -6.15
CA LEU A 242 -4.49 -9.12 -6.04
C LEU A 242 -4.60 -10.48 -5.34
N GLN A 243 -5.39 -10.58 -4.28
CA GLN A 243 -5.63 -11.85 -3.56
C GLN A 243 -6.26 -12.94 -4.44
N LYS A 244 -7.11 -12.58 -5.39
CA LYS A 244 -7.75 -13.56 -6.31
C LYS A 244 -6.74 -14.26 -7.24
N HIS A 245 -5.56 -13.66 -7.42
CA HIS A 245 -4.46 -14.17 -8.24
C HIS A 245 -3.26 -14.63 -7.39
N ALA A 246 -3.41 -14.63 -6.07
CA ALA A 246 -2.35 -14.99 -5.14
C ALA A 246 -2.30 -16.50 -4.91
N VAL A 247 -1.10 -17.03 -4.69
CA VAL A 247 -0.90 -18.40 -4.20
C VAL A 247 -1.28 -18.52 -2.73
N GLY A 248 -1.15 -17.43 -1.99
CA GLY A 248 -1.62 -17.34 -0.61
C GLY A 248 -1.67 -15.90 -0.14
N PHE A 249 -2.60 -15.63 0.77
CA PHE A 249 -2.72 -14.35 1.46
C PHE A 249 -3.11 -14.59 2.91
N TRP A 250 -2.76 -13.67 3.80
CA TRP A 250 -3.20 -13.73 5.20
C TRP A 250 -3.15 -12.34 5.84
N GLY A 251 -4.08 -12.10 6.77
CA GLY A 251 -4.03 -10.97 7.69
C GLY A 251 -3.26 -11.34 8.95
N TYR A 252 -2.64 -10.36 9.60
CA TYR A 252 -1.96 -10.53 10.87
C TYR A 252 -2.17 -9.32 11.78
N ASP A 253 -2.20 -9.59 13.09
CA ASP A 253 -2.22 -8.53 14.09
C ASP A 253 -0.82 -7.94 14.27
N TYR A 254 -0.75 -6.62 14.43
CA TYR A 254 0.48 -5.93 14.79
C TYR A 254 1.02 -6.43 16.14
N THR A 255 2.33 -6.45 16.26
CA THR A 255 3.08 -6.95 17.43
C THR A 255 2.90 -6.02 18.61
N LYS A 256 2.95 -4.72 18.36
CA LYS A 256 2.67 -3.71 19.36
C LYS A 256 1.17 -3.46 19.43
N GLN A 257 0.67 -3.37 20.64
CA GLN A 257 -0.67 -2.87 20.91
C GLN A 257 -0.57 -1.38 21.20
N SER A 258 -1.61 -0.62 20.88
CA SER A 258 -1.68 0.81 21.18
C SER A 258 -1.50 1.04 22.67
N ASP A 259 -0.41 1.69 23.07
CA ASP A 259 -0.35 2.30 24.39
C ASP A 259 -1.48 3.34 24.49
N GLU A 260 -2.18 3.39 25.63
CA GLU A 260 -3.28 4.32 25.97
C GLU A 260 -2.93 5.83 25.83
N GLY A 261 -1.72 6.16 25.38
CA GLY A 261 -1.19 7.51 25.14
C GLY A 261 -0.98 7.90 23.67
N ALA A 262 -1.39 7.11 22.68
CA ALA A 262 -1.23 7.48 21.26
C ALA A 262 -2.15 8.65 20.83
N SER A 263 -1.72 9.40 19.81
CA SER A 263 -2.35 10.66 19.34
C SER A 263 -3.84 10.54 19.04
N ASP A 264 -4.58 11.65 19.12
CA ASP A 264 -6.04 11.75 18.88
C ASP A 264 -6.50 11.05 17.59
N SER A 265 -5.67 11.04 16.55
CA SER A 265 -5.96 10.37 15.27
C SER A 265 -6.05 8.84 15.40
N LYS A 266 -5.22 8.23 16.25
CA LYS A 266 -5.23 6.77 16.50
C LYS A 266 -6.34 6.38 17.47
N ARG A 267 -6.70 7.28 18.40
CA ARG A 267 -7.91 7.14 19.21
C ARG A 267 -9.15 7.15 18.34
N ALA A 268 -9.25 8.08 17.39
CA ALA A 268 -10.40 8.14 16.48
C ALA A 268 -10.69 6.80 15.76
N PHE A 269 -9.68 6.04 15.31
CA PHE A 269 -9.96 4.73 14.67
C PHE A 269 -10.40 3.65 15.67
N GLN A 270 -9.86 3.65 16.90
CA GLN A 270 -10.30 2.71 17.95
C GLN A 270 -11.67 3.10 18.54
N ASP A 271 -11.91 4.40 18.68
CA ASP A 271 -13.14 5.02 19.14
C ASP A 271 -14.27 4.87 18.11
N VAL A 272 -13.95 4.81 16.81
CA VAL A 272 -14.91 4.54 15.72
C VAL A 272 -15.09 3.03 15.48
N GLY A 273 -14.46 2.17 16.29
CA GLY A 273 -14.65 0.73 16.19
C GLY A 273 -13.94 0.08 15.01
N VAL A 274 -12.74 0.54 14.66
CA VAL A 274 -11.93 -0.03 13.57
C VAL A 274 -10.59 -0.52 14.11
N LYS A 275 -10.31 -1.83 13.93
CA LYS A 275 -9.01 -2.44 14.27
C LYS A 275 -8.19 -2.65 13.00
N PRO A 276 -7.11 -1.88 12.77
CA PRO A 276 -6.22 -2.10 11.64
C PRO A 276 -5.40 -3.38 11.83
N GLN A 277 -5.14 -4.07 10.73
CA GLN A 277 -4.36 -5.30 10.65
C GLN A 277 -3.40 -5.22 9.46
N GLY A 278 -2.23 -5.83 9.60
CA GLY A 278 -1.32 -5.99 8.47
C GLY A 278 -1.82 -7.10 7.55
N HIS A 279 -1.52 -6.97 6.26
CA HIS A 279 -1.93 -7.92 5.23
C HIS A 279 -0.76 -8.26 4.31
N ILE A 280 -0.63 -9.54 3.95
CA ILE A 280 0.41 -10.03 3.05
C ILE A 280 -0.25 -10.82 1.93
N ILE A 281 0.18 -10.56 0.70
CA ILE A 281 -0.28 -11.26 -0.51
C ILE A 281 0.94 -11.80 -1.24
N LEU A 282 0.98 -13.12 -1.47
CA LEU A 282 2.05 -13.81 -2.19
C LEU A 282 1.57 -14.22 -3.59
N ILE A 283 2.19 -13.68 -4.62
CA ILE A 283 1.82 -13.89 -6.03
C ILE A 283 3.00 -14.52 -6.77
N GLU A 284 2.77 -15.56 -7.55
CA GLU A 284 3.78 -16.09 -8.47
C GLU A 284 4.00 -15.13 -9.64
N ALA A 285 5.24 -14.98 -10.10
CA ALA A 285 5.58 -14.02 -11.14
C ALA A 285 4.77 -14.19 -12.44
N LYS A 286 4.37 -15.42 -12.78
CA LYS A 286 3.53 -15.71 -13.95
C LYS A 286 2.11 -15.14 -13.85
N GLN A 287 1.59 -15.01 -12.62
CA GLN A 287 0.24 -14.50 -12.35
C GLN A 287 0.24 -12.98 -12.10
N PHE A 288 1.41 -12.39 -11.85
CA PHE A 288 1.52 -10.96 -11.53
C PHE A 288 1.06 -10.06 -12.67
N GLU A 289 1.37 -10.41 -13.93
CA GLU A 289 0.91 -9.65 -15.09
C GLU A 289 -0.62 -9.64 -15.21
N ASP A 290 -1.25 -10.79 -15.02
CA ASP A 290 -2.71 -10.91 -15.07
C ASP A 290 -3.38 -10.23 -13.88
N ALA A 291 -2.76 -10.29 -12.70
CA ALA A 291 -3.23 -9.59 -11.50
C ALA A 291 -3.25 -8.06 -11.70
N VAL A 292 -2.20 -7.48 -12.27
CA VAL A 292 -2.14 -6.03 -12.57
C VAL A 292 -3.18 -5.64 -13.61
N LYS A 293 -3.38 -6.43 -14.67
CA LYS A 293 -4.45 -6.21 -15.64
C LYS A 293 -5.84 -6.27 -15.01
N ALA A 294 -6.05 -7.17 -14.05
CA ALA A 294 -7.31 -7.27 -13.33
C ALA A 294 -7.53 -6.05 -12.41
N VAL A 295 -6.49 -5.57 -11.72
CA VAL A 295 -6.54 -4.33 -10.93
C VAL A 295 -6.89 -3.14 -11.82
N GLY A 296 -6.28 -3.04 -13.00
CA GLY A 296 -6.60 -2.00 -13.97
C GLY A 296 -8.05 -2.03 -14.45
N LYS A 297 -8.65 -3.21 -14.63
CA LYS A 297 -10.07 -3.33 -14.97
C LYS A 297 -10.99 -3.00 -13.79
N TYR A 298 -10.59 -3.31 -12.57
CA TYR A 298 -11.41 -3.09 -11.39
C TYR A 298 -11.43 -1.62 -10.96
N LEU A 299 -10.27 -0.96 -11.01
CA LEU A 299 -10.12 0.44 -10.59
C LEU A 299 -10.23 1.44 -11.76
N GLY A 300 -10.02 0.98 -12.99
CA GLY A 300 -10.09 1.80 -14.21
C GLY A 300 -11.48 1.90 -14.83
N THR A 301 -12.51 1.24 -14.29
CA THR A 301 -13.91 1.50 -14.67
C THR A 301 -14.38 2.82 -14.04
N GLY A 302 -13.87 3.91 -14.60
CA GLY A 302 -14.25 5.29 -14.35
C GLY A 302 -14.27 6.10 -15.65
N GLU A 303 -14.64 5.45 -16.76
CA GLU A 303 -15.05 6.09 -18.03
C GLU A 303 -16.51 5.74 -18.33
#